data_AF-A0A9D3S353-F1
#
_entry.id   AF-A0A9D3S353-F1
#
_cell.length_a   1.000
_cell.length_b   1.000
_cell.length_c   1.000
_cell.angle_alpha   90.00
_cell.angle_beta   90.00
_cell.angle_gamma   90.00
#
_symmetry.space_group_name_H-M   'P 1'
#
loop_
_entity.id
_entity.type
_entity.pdbx_description
1 polymer ?
#
loop_
_entity_poly.entity_id
_entity_poly.type
_entity_poly.pdbx_seq_one_letter_code
_entity_poly.pdbx_strand_id
1 'polypeptide(L)'
;MTFDVRRFDIYRKVPKDLTQPTYTGAFISVCCCVFMLFLFLSELTGFIATEIVNELYVDDPDKDSGGKIDVSLNITLANLNCDLVGLDIQDEMGRHEVGHIDNSMKLPLNSGYGCRFEGKFSINKVPGNFHVSTHSATAQPQSPDMTHVIHKLAFGDKLQVQNVQGAFNALGGAEVNGRPSQRGHCIWTVAVGDT
;
A
#
# COMPACT_ATOMS: atom_id res chain seq x y z
N MET A 1 -6.08 49.60 -17.36
CA MET A 1 -7.52 49.98 -17.40
C MET A 1 -7.98 50.17 -15.96
N THR A 2 -8.28 51.41 -15.56
CA THR A 2 -8.73 51.74 -14.21
C THR A 2 -10.21 51.42 -14.08
N PHE A 3 -10.54 50.43 -13.24
CA PHE A 3 -11.91 50.08 -12.92
C PHE A 3 -12.56 51.21 -12.11
N ASP A 4 -13.38 52.04 -12.76
CA ASP A 4 -14.18 53.07 -12.09
C ASP A 4 -15.50 52.45 -11.59
N VAL A 5 -15.49 52.04 -10.33
CA VAL A 5 -16.62 51.38 -9.64
C VAL A 5 -17.86 52.28 -9.59
N ARG A 6 -17.72 53.59 -9.80
CA ARG A 6 -18.83 54.56 -9.79
C ARG A 6 -19.82 54.36 -10.93
N ARG A 7 -19.42 53.64 -11.99
CA ARG A 7 -20.24 53.42 -13.19
C ARG A 7 -21.18 52.20 -13.12
N PHE A 8 -21.06 51.36 -12.08
CA PHE A 8 -21.93 50.19 -11.85
C PHE A 8 -23.17 50.49 -10.99
N ASP A 9 -23.35 51.73 -10.54
CA ASP A 9 -24.51 52.15 -9.75
C ASP A 9 -25.67 52.56 -10.70
N ILE A 10 -26.47 51.58 -11.12
CA ILE A 10 -27.56 51.73 -12.12
C ILE A 10 -28.79 52.46 -11.53
N TYR A 11 -28.87 52.61 -10.20
CA TYR A 11 -30.03 53.21 -9.54
C TYR A 11 -29.84 54.71 -9.22
N ARG A 12 -30.93 55.48 -9.40
CA ARG A 12 -30.99 56.90 -9.02
C ARG A 12 -30.85 57.04 -7.50
N LYS A 13 -29.79 57.69 -7.04
CA LYS A 13 -29.54 57.96 -5.61
C LYS A 13 -30.68 58.80 -5.01
N VAL A 14 -31.21 58.34 -3.88
CA VAL A 14 -32.23 59.03 -3.10
C VAL A 14 -31.59 60.27 -2.45
N PRO A 15 -32.23 61.46 -2.45
CA PRO A 15 -31.68 62.65 -1.81
C PRO A 15 -31.47 62.42 -0.30
N LYS A 16 -30.34 62.93 0.23
CA LYS A 16 -29.82 62.61 1.58
C LYS A 16 -30.72 63.08 2.73
N ASP A 17 -31.70 63.95 2.46
CA ASP A 17 -32.62 64.51 3.45
C ASP A 17 -33.74 63.55 3.86
N LEU A 18 -33.99 62.49 3.06
CA LEU A 18 -35.00 61.44 3.34
C LEU A 18 -34.38 60.16 3.91
N THR A 19 -33.06 60.06 3.96
CA THR A 19 -32.33 58.87 4.43
C THR A 19 -31.38 59.25 5.57
N GLN A 20 -31.75 58.95 6.80
CA GLN A 20 -30.88 59.17 7.96
C GLN A 20 -29.96 57.95 8.16
N PRO A 21 -28.62 58.11 8.10
CA PRO A 21 -27.71 56.99 8.33
C PRO A 21 -27.80 56.52 9.79
N THR A 22 -28.11 55.24 9.99
CA THR A 22 -28.19 54.61 11.31
C THR A 22 -26.94 53.78 11.57
N TYR A 23 -26.16 54.16 12.59
CA TYR A 23 -24.95 53.44 13.00
C TYR A 23 -25.24 52.01 13.48
N THR A 24 -26.41 51.80 14.09
CA THR A 24 -26.88 50.47 14.53
C THR A 24 -27.12 49.53 13.35
N GLY A 25 -27.76 50.02 12.28
CA GLY A 25 -27.98 49.24 11.06
C GLY A 25 -26.67 48.87 10.35
N ALA A 26 -25.70 49.79 10.32
CA ALA A 26 -24.37 49.52 9.76
C ALA A 26 -23.65 48.40 10.54
N PHE A 27 -23.70 48.43 11.88
CA PHE A 27 -23.10 47.40 12.71
C PHE A 27 -23.73 46.01 12.48
N ILE A 28 -25.07 45.95 12.46
CA ILE A 28 -25.81 44.69 12.20
C ILE A 28 -25.46 44.13 10.82
N SER A 29 -25.39 44.98 9.79
CA SER A 29 -25.02 44.58 8.43
C SER A 29 -23.60 43.98 8.36
N VAL A 30 -22.64 44.57 9.09
CA VAL A 30 -21.25 44.06 9.15
C VAL A 30 -21.22 42.70 9.85
N CYS A 31 -21.89 42.57 11.00
CA CYS A 31 -21.98 41.30 11.72
C CYS A 31 -22.61 40.19 10.87
N CYS A 32 -23.68 40.48 10.14
CA CYS A 32 -24.30 39.52 9.21
C CYS A 32 -23.34 39.10 8.09
N CYS A 33 -22.59 40.03 7.49
CA CYS A 33 -21.63 39.70 6.45
C CYS A 33 -20.50 38.81 6.97
N VAL A 34 -19.97 39.08 8.17
CA VAL A 34 -18.94 38.25 8.81
C VAL A 34 -19.46 36.85 9.10
N PHE A 35 -20.67 36.72 9.63
CA PHE A 35 -21.27 35.42 9.93
C PHE A 35 -21.52 34.59 8.64
N MET A 36 -22.03 35.22 7.59
CA MET A 36 -22.19 34.57 6.28
C MET A 36 -20.86 34.11 5.69
N LEU A 37 -19.80 34.91 5.83
CA LEU A 37 -18.45 34.57 5.34
C LEU A 37 -17.84 33.42 6.14
N PHE A 38 -18.05 33.39 7.46
CA PHE A 38 -17.64 32.29 8.34
C PHE A 38 -18.32 30.96 7.94
N LEU A 39 -19.65 30.97 7.76
CA LEU A 39 -20.39 29.77 7.33
C LEU A 39 -19.92 29.30 5.96
N PHE A 40 -19.70 30.23 5.01
CA PHE A 40 -19.18 29.90 3.69
C PHE A 40 -17.80 29.23 3.76
N LEU A 41 -16.87 29.76 4.56
CA LEU A 41 -15.55 29.16 4.73
C LEU A 41 -15.63 27.77 5.36
N SER A 42 -16.51 27.57 6.35
CA SER A 42 -16.71 26.25 6.99
C SER A 42 -17.19 25.21 5.99
N GLU A 43 -18.25 25.52 5.23
CA GLU A 43 -18.78 24.62 4.20
C GLU A 43 -17.77 24.40 3.08
N LEU A 44 -17.04 25.43 2.66
CA LEU A 44 -15.99 25.32 1.65
C LEU A 44 -14.86 24.40 2.13
N THR A 45 -14.45 24.50 3.40
CA THR A 45 -13.46 23.59 3.97
C THR A 45 -13.98 22.15 4.06
N GLY A 46 -15.27 21.96 4.36
CA GLY A 46 -15.91 20.65 4.33
C GLY A 46 -16.01 20.07 2.93
N PHE A 47 -16.31 20.88 1.92
CA PHE A 47 -16.37 20.48 0.52
C PHE A 47 -14.99 20.14 -0.07
N ILE A 48 -13.94 20.85 0.37
CA ILE A 48 -12.55 20.55 -0.03
C ILE A 48 -12.01 19.33 0.72
N ALA A 49 -12.58 18.97 1.87
CA ALA A 49 -12.18 17.78 2.59
C ALA A 49 -12.59 16.52 1.79
N THR A 50 -11.60 15.73 1.42
CA THR A 50 -11.83 14.46 0.72
C THR A 50 -12.30 13.39 1.71
N GLU A 51 -13.51 12.87 1.51
CA GLU A 51 -13.96 11.67 2.23
C GLU A 51 -13.43 10.41 1.52
N ILE A 52 -12.76 9.54 2.28
CA ILE A 52 -12.27 8.26 1.77
C ILE A 52 -13.37 7.23 1.96
N VAL A 53 -14.04 6.84 0.87
CA VAL A 53 -15.07 5.79 0.87
C VAL A 53 -14.48 4.49 0.33
N ASN A 54 -14.69 3.40 1.07
CA ASN A 54 -14.26 2.06 0.67
C ASN A 54 -15.41 1.35 -0.06
N GLU A 55 -15.34 1.26 -1.37
CA GLU A 55 -16.31 0.49 -2.18
C GLU A 55 -15.75 -0.88 -2.55
N LEU A 56 -16.62 -1.90 -2.51
CA LEU A 56 -16.29 -3.26 -2.95
C LEU A 56 -16.71 -3.42 -4.41
N TYR A 57 -15.76 -3.74 -5.29
CA TYR A 57 -16.00 -4.01 -6.69
C TYR A 57 -15.74 -5.49 -7.02
N VAL A 58 -16.43 -6.02 -8.03
CA VAL A 58 -16.17 -7.37 -8.56
C VAL A 58 -14.95 -7.27 -9.47
N ASP A 59 -13.84 -7.86 -9.06
CA ASP A 59 -12.61 -7.88 -9.85
C ASP A 59 -12.82 -8.75 -11.10
N ASP A 60 -12.74 -8.15 -12.29
CA ASP A 60 -12.73 -8.89 -13.56
C ASP A 60 -11.28 -9.38 -13.79
N PRO A 61 -10.98 -10.69 -13.61
CA PRO A 61 -9.60 -11.18 -13.55
C PRO A 61 -8.82 -10.98 -14.86
N ASP A 62 -9.53 -10.82 -15.98
CA ASP A 62 -8.95 -10.70 -17.33
C ASP A 62 -8.54 -9.27 -17.72
N LYS A 63 -8.99 -8.23 -16.99
CA LYS A 63 -8.88 -6.84 -17.46
C LYS A 63 -7.55 -6.16 -17.13
N ASP A 64 -7.01 -6.39 -15.93
CA ASP A 64 -5.88 -5.59 -15.41
C ASP A 64 -4.58 -6.38 -15.21
N SER A 65 -4.62 -7.70 -14.97
CA SER A 65 -3.41 -8.50 -14.70
C SER A 65 -3.37 -9.88 -15.35
N GLY A 66 -4.33 -10.17 -16.25
CA GLY A 66 -4.43 -11.46 -16.94
C GLY A 66 -4.46 -12.66 -15.97
N GLY A 67 -5.14 -12.50 -14.83
CA GLY A 67 -5.26 -13.53 -13.81
C GLY A 67 -4.01 -13.78 -12.94
N LYS A 68 -3.01 -12.88 -12.93
CA LYS A 68 -1.80 -13.00 -12.09
C LYS A 68 -1.67 -11.88 -11.05
N ILE A 69 -0.91 -12.15 -9.99
CA ILE A 69 -0.57 -11.23 -8.90
C ILE A 69 0.96 -11.20 -8.75
N ASP A 70 1.54 -10.01 -8.74
CA ASP A 70 2.97 -9.85 -8.48
C ASP A 70 3.26 -9.92 -6.98
N VAL A 71 4.20 -10.79 -6.60
CA VAL A 71 4.64 -10.97 -5.22
C VAL A 71 6.05 -10.42 -5.08
N SER A 72 6.26 -9.62 -4.03
CA SER A 72 7.58 -9.11 -3.67
C SER A 72 7.99 -9.58 -2.28
N LEU A 73 9.01 -10.42 -2.24
CA LEU A 73 9.54 -11.06 -1.04
C LEU A 73 10.96 -10.55 -0.75
N ASN A 74 11.23 -10.15 0.49
CA ASN A 74 12.54 -9.83 1.01
C ASN A 74 12.70 -10.53 2.37
N ILE A 75 13.53 -11.56 2.40
CA ILE A 75 13.74 -12.44 3.55
C ILE A 75 15.24 -12.64 3.77
N THR A 76 15.68 -12.58 5.02
CA THR A 76 17.06 -12.85 5.41
C THR A 76 17.13 -14.14 6.20
N LEU A 77 17.99 -15.07 5.78
CA LEU A 77 18.31 -16.32 6.44
C LEU A 77 19.72 -16.20 7.04
N ALA A 78 19.83 -16.25 8.36
CA ALA A 78 21.09 -15.95 9.04
C ALA A 78 22.12 -17.09 8.95
N ASN A 79 21.63 -18.34 8.92
CA ASN A 79 22.42 -19.56 9.04
C ASN A 79 22.33 -20.46 7.79
N LEU A 80 22.10 -19.86 6.61
CA LEU A 80 22.02 -20.59 5.34
C LEU A 80 22.70 -19.82 4.20
N ASN A 81 23.55 -20.50 3.43
CA ASN A 81 24.24 -19.93 2.28
C ASN A 81 23.28 -19.68 1.10
N CYS A 82 23.59 -18.66 0.29
CA CYS A 82 22.76 -18.28 -0.85
C CYS A 82 22.62 -19.33 -1.96
N ASP A 83 23.65 -20.15 -2.16
CA ASP A 83 23.63 -21.20 -3.19
C ASP A 83 22.60 -22.29 -2.88
N LEU A 84 22.23 -22.41 -1.59
CA LEU A 84 21.30 -23.43 -1.14
C LEU A 84 19.85 -22.94 -1.08
N VAL A 85 19.60 -21.64 -1.14
CA VAL A 85 18.23 -21.09 -1.06
C VAL A 85 17.54 -21.18 -2.43
N GLY A 86 16.32 -21.72 -2.46
CA GLY A 86 15.43 -21.74 -3.62
C GLY A 86 14.03 -21.26 -3.26
N LEU A 87 13.31 -20.76 -4.28
CA LEU A 87 11.90 -20.42 -4.19
C LEU A 87 11.12 -21.42 -5.04
N ASP A 88 10.18 -22.10 -4.43
CA ASP A 88 9.35 -23.10 -5.08
C ASP A 88 7.89 -22.63 -5.04
N ILE A 89 7.21 -22.68 -6.19
CA ILE A 89 5.83 -22.19 -6.34
C ILE A 89 4.93 -23.37 -6.71
N GLN A 90 3.80 -23.50 -6.04
CA GLN A 90 2.82 -24.55 -6.26
C GLN A 90 1.41 -23.97 -6.23
N ASP A 91 0.67 -24.12 -7.33
CA ASP A 91 -0.72 -23.66 -7.43
C ASP A 91 -1.66 -24.84 -7.73
N GLU A 92 -2.94 -24.73 -7.34
CA GLU A 92 -3.98 -25.73 -7.64
C GLU A 92 -4.28 -25.86 -9.15
N MET A 93 -3.90 -24.86 -9.97
CA MET A 93 -3.96 -24.96 -11.44
C MET A 93 -2.85 -25.85 -12.04
N GLY A 94 -2.07 -26.56 -11.22
CA GLY A 94 -1.04 -27.50 -11.66
C GLY A 94 0.29 -26.85 -12.02
N ARG A 95 0.48 -25.56 -11.71
CA ARG A 95 1.79 -24.91 -11.85
C ARG A 95 2.68 -25.36 -10.69
N HIS A 96 3.77 -26.04 -11.01
CA HIS A 96 4.80 -26.40 -10.04
C HIS A 96 6.17 -26.00 -10.59
N GLU A 97 6.71 -24.90 -10.06
CA GLU A 97 8.03 -24.38 -10.43
C GLU A 97 8.97 -24.60 -9.25
N VAL A 98 10.05 -25.35 -9.47
CA VAL A 98 11.10 -25.58 -8.47
C VAL A 98 12.26 -24.66 -8.79
N GLY A 99 12.74 -23.91 -7.79
CA GLY A 99 13.91 -23.05 -7.93
C GLY A 99 13.70 -21.88 -8.87
N HIS A 100 12.61 -21.14 -8.69
CA HIS A 100 12.32 -19.92 -9.43
C HIS A 100 13.43 -18.87 -9.19
N ILE A 101 14.22 -18.60 -10.24
CA ILE A 101 15.38 -17.67 -10.19
C ILE A 101 15.06 -16.32 -10.84
N ASP A 102 13.99 -16.22 -11.64
CA ASP A 102 13.69 -15.02 -12.40
C ASP A 102 13.48 -13.81 -11.47
N ASN A 103 14.17 -12.71 -11.78
CA ASN A 103 14.18 -11.47 -10.98
C ASN A 103 14.45 -11.68 -9.47
N SER A 104 15.21 -12.74 -9.13
CA SER A 104 15.69 -12.97 -7.78
C SER A 104 17.12 -12.47 -7.61
N MET A 105 17.38 -11.78 -6.50
CA MET A 105 18.69 -11.32 -6.08
C MET A 105 19.05 -11.97 -4.75
N LYS A 106 20.21 -12.60 -4.72
CA LYS A 106 20.76 -13.25 -3.53
C LYS A 106 21.98 -12.46 -3.06
N LEU A 107 21.92 -11.96 -1.83
CA LEU A 107 22.99 -11.18 -1.22
C LEU A 107 23.62 -12.01 -0.09
N PRO A 108 24.91 -12.37 -0.17
CA PRO A 108 25.58 -13.09 0.90
C PRO A 108 25.70 -12.21 2.14
N LEU A 109 25.38 -12.76 3.31
CA LEU A 109 25.58 -12.13 4.61
C LEU A 109 26.60 -12.90 5.44
N ASN A 110 27.16 -12.22 6.45
CA ASN A 110 28.07 -12.82 7.43
C ASN A 110 29.20 -13.62 6.76
N SER A 111 29.94 -12.98 5.84
CA SER A 111 31.03 -13.61 5.08
C SER A 111 30.65 -14.88 4.29
N GLY A 112 29.36 -15.04 3.95
CA GLY A 112 28.84 -16.17 3.15
C GLY A 112 28.07 -17.22 3.95
N TYR A 113 28.00 -17.09 5.29
CA TYR A 113 27.24 -18.02 6.15
C TYR A 113 25.73 -17.72 6.22
N GLY A 114 25.32 -16.55 5.76
CA GLY A 114 23.91 -16.17 5.66
C GLY A 114 23.54 -15.71 4.25
N CYS A 115 22.25 -15.58 4.00
CA CYS A 115 21.73 -15.11 2.73
C CYS A 115 20.54 -14.20 2.90
N ARG A 116 20.53 -13.07 2.19
CA ARG A 116 19.34 -12.28 1.97
C ARG A 116 18.81 -12.54 0.57
N PHE A 117 17.60 -13.06 0.53
CA PHE A 117 16.87 -13.40 -0.67
C PHE A 117 15.83 -12.32 -0.95
N GLU A 118 15.98 -11.65 -2.08
CA GLU A 118 15.01 -10.70 -2.61
C GLU A 118 14.45 -11.24 -3.92
N GLY A 119 13.15 -11.52 -3.97
CA GLY A 119 12.49 -12.10 -5.14
C GLY A 119 11.28 -11.27 -5.55
N LYS A 120 11.12 -11.07 -6.87
CA LYS A 120 9.91 -10.52 -7.48
C LYS A 120 9.38 -11.52 -8.50
N PHE A 121 8.26 -12.16 -8.20
CA PHE A 121 7.70 -13.24 -9.02
C PHE A 121 6.17 -13.08 -9.12
N SER A 122 5.59 -13.52 -10.22
CA SER A 122 4.14 -13.44 -10.43
C SER A 122 3.50 -14.80 -10.15
N ILE A 123 2.43 -14.80 -9.36
CA ILE A 123 1.62 -15.99 -9.09
C ILE A 123 0.24 -15.88 -9.72
N ASN A 124 -0.42 -17.01 -9.98
CA ASN A 124 -1.79 -16.98 -10.46
C ASN A 124 -2.75 -16.55 -9.34
N LYS A 125 -3.85 -15.87 -9.68
CA LYS A 125 -4.97 -15.50 -8.79
C LYS A 125 -5.80 -16.74 -8.41
N VAL A 126 -5.17 -17.74 -7.81
CA VAL A 126 -5.82 -18.97 -7.33
C VAL A 126 -5.21 -19.40 -6.01
N PRO A 127 -5.93 -20.23 -5.24
CA PRO A 127 -5.36 -20.90 -4.08
C PRO A 127 -4.07 -21.65 -4.45
N GLY A 128 -3.03 -21.43 -3.65
CA GLY A 128 -1.71 -22.00 -3.86
C GLY A 128 -0.76 -21.70 -2.71
N ASN A 129 0.47 -22.15 -2.84
CA ASN A 129 1.53 -21.90 -1.87
C ASN A 129 2.86 -21.67 -2.57
N PHE A 130 3.63 -20.70 -2.07
CA PHE A 130 5.05 -20.61 -2.39
C PHE A 130 5.86 -20.91 -1.13
N HIS A 131 7.01 -21.53 -1.33
CA HIS A 131 7.90 -21.88 -0.25
C HIS A 131 9.35 -21.55 -0.54
N VAL A 132 10.04 -21.04 0.50
CA VAL A 132 11.48 -20.88 0.48
C VAL A 132 12.09 -22.14 1.08
N SER A 133 12.92 -22.82 0.30
CA SER A 133 13.43 -24.15 0.62
C SER A 133 14.90 -24.30 0.23
N THR A 134 15.48 -25.46 0.57
CA THR A 134 16.80 -25.89 0.06
C THR A 134 16.72 -26.92 -1.06
N HIS A 135 15.50 -27.24 -1.52
CA HIS A 135 15.26 -28.32 -2.46
C HIS A 135 15.88 -28.05 -3.83
N SER A 136 16.03 -26.77 -4.19
CA SER A 136 16.61 -26.32 -5.45
C SER A 136 18.15 -26.35 -5.49
N ALA A 137 18.81 -26.65 -4.37
CA ALA A 137 20.27 -26.65 -4.28
C ALA A 137 20.89 -27.89 -4.92
N THR A 138 22.08 -27.75 -5.50
CA THR A 138 22.86 -28.89 -6.04
C THR A 138 23.28 -29.89 -4.95
N ALA A 139 23.39 -29.43 -3.70
CA ALA A 139 23.70 -30.25 -2.53
C ALA A 139 22.72 -29.94 -1.38
N GLN A 140 21.96 -30.93 -0.96
CA GLN A 140 21.01 -30.80 0.16
C GLN A 140 21.72 -31.06 1.50
N PRO A 141 21.65 -30.13 2.47
CA PRO A 141 22.22 -30.33 3.79
C PRO A 141 21.28 -31.20 4.64
N GLN A 142 21.85 -32.07 5.49
CA GLN A 142 21.07 -32.99 6.32
C GLN A 142 20.24 -32.27 7.41
N SER A 143 20.68 -31.09 7.85
CA SER A 143 19.99 -30.27 8.86
C SER A 143 20.12 -28.77 8.52
N PRO A 144 19.28 -28.24 7.62
CA PRO A 144 19.27 -26.81 7.30
C PRO A 144 18.64 -26.01 8.45
N ASP A 145 19.33 -24.96 8.92
CA ASP A 145 18.77 -23.98 9.85
C ASP A 145 17.99 -22.92 9.06
N MET A 146 16.68 -22.84 9.31
CA MET A 146 15.74 -21.95 8.62
C MET A 146 15.37 -20.73 9.47
N THR A 147 16.22 -20.34 10.43
CA THR A 147 16.12 -19.07 11.13
C THR A 147 16.11 -17.91 10.14
N HIS A 148 15.02 -17.15 10.12
CA HIS A 148 14.81 -16.10 9.13
C HIS A 148 14.07 -14.88 9.67
N VAL A 149 14.30 -13.76 8.99
CA VAL A 149 13.66 -12.47 9.23
C VAL A 149 12.96 -12.04 7.95
N ILE A 150 11.65 -11.82 8.03
CA ILE A 150 10.86 -11.34 6.90
C ILE A 150 10.88 -9.81 6.93
N HIS A 151 11.70 -9.21 6.07
CA HIS A 151 11.74 -7.76 5.94
C HIS A 151 10.51 -7.23 5.22
N LYS A 152 10.05 -7.95 4.19
CA LYS A 152 8.92 -7.54 3.39
C LYS A 152 8.29 -8.73 2.67
N LEU A 153 6.98 -8.87 2.78
CA LEU A 153 6.16 -9.66 1.88
C LEU A 153 4.99 -8.80 1.41
N ALA A 154 4.80 -8.63 0.11
CA ALA A 154 3.66 -7.88 -0.41
C ALA A 154 3.14 -8.52 -1.69
N PHE A 155 1.82 -8.47 -1.86
CA PHE A 155 1.08 -8.96 -3.02
C PHE A 155 0.53 -7.76 -3.79
N GLY A 156 0.66 -7.79 -5.11
CA GLY A 156 0.32 -6.70 -6.01
C GLY A 156 1.26 -5.50 -5.92
N ASP A 157 0.84 -4.41 -6.55
CA ASP A 157 1.57 -3.16 -6.56
C ASP A 157 1.52 -2.46 -5.20
N LYS A 158 2.63 -1.82 -4.84
CA LYS A 158 2.64 -0.91 -3.69
C LYS A 158 1.81 0.32 -4.04
N LEU A 159 0.65 0.47 -3.39
CA LEU A 159 -0.02 1.76 -3.35
C LEU A 159 0.93 2.77 -2.68
N GLN A 160 1.43 3.74 -3.44
CA GLN A 160 2.35 4.78 -2.97
C GLN A 160 1.66 5.85 -2.11
N VAL A 161 0.50 5.55 -1.55
CA VAL A 161 -0.23 6.47 -0.68
C VAL A 161 0.06 6.06 0.76
N GLN A 162 1.09 6.68 1.33
CA GLN A 162 1.61 6.41 2.68
C GLN A 162 0.60 6.63 3.83
N ASN A 163 -0.63 7.08 3.53
CA ASN A 163 -1.59 7.54 4.51
C ASN A 163 -3.03 7.08 4.20
N VAL A 164 -3.19 5.86 3.68
CA VAL A 164 -4.52 5.23 3.56
C VAL A 164 -4.71 4.26 4.72
N GLN A 165 -5.80 4.47 5.46
CA GLN A 165 -6.23 3.64 6.56
C GLN A 165 -6.68 2.27 6.01
N GLY A 166 -5.79 1.28 5.98
CA GLY A 166 -6.12 -0.09 5.50
C GLY A 166 -4.99 -0.86 4.82
N ALA A 167 -3.91 -0.20 4.37
CA ALA A 167 -2.75 -0.88 3.79
C ALA A 167 -1.82 -1.44 4.89
N PHE A 168 -2.30 -2.43 5.67
CA PHE A 168 -1.51 -3.09 6.70
C PHE A 168 -0.77 -4.31 6.12
N ASN A 169 0.55 -4.32 6.21
CA ASN A 169 1.34 -5.52 5.91
C ASN A 169 1.51 -6.35 7.19
N ALA A 170 0.68 -7.38 7.34
CA ALA A 170 0.66 -8.23 8.55
C ALA A 170 1.96 -8.96 8.85
N LEU A 171 2.87 -9.08 7.87
CA LEU A 171 4.13 -9.80 8.00
C LEU A 171 5.37 -8.89 7.87
N GLY A 172 5.18 -7.57 7.76
CA GLY A 172 6.28 -6.62 7.68
C GLY A 172 7.06 -6.56 9.01
N GLY A 173 8.30 -7.06 9.01
CA GLY A 173 9.15 -7.08 10.21
C GLY A 173 8.87 -8.23 11.18
N ALA A 174 8.16 -9.27 10.74
CA ALA A 174 7.98 -10.49 11.54
C ALA A 174 9.32 -11.27 11.61
N GLU A 175 9.82 -11.46 12.83
CA GLU A 175 10.99 -12.31 13.11
C GLU A 175 10.52 -13.67 13.64
N VAL A 176 10.91 -14.74 12.97
CA VAL A 176 10.67 -16.11 13.45
C VAL A 176 12.00 -16.71 13.87
N ASN A 177 12.30 -16.57 15.16
CA ASN A 177 13.48 -17.16 15.77
C ASN A 177 13.19 -18.59 16.24
N GLY A 178 13.87 -19.57 15.66
CA GLY A 178 14.07 -20.89 16.27
C GLY A 178 12.89 -21.85 16.20
N ARG A 179 12.66 -22.45 15.03
CA ARG A 179 12.15 -23.84 14.97
C ARG A 179 13.10 -24.68 14.13
N PRO A 180 13.90 -25.60 14.71
CA PRO A 180 14.55 -26.63 13.91
C PRO A 180 13.46 -27.40 13.16
N SER A 181 13.61 -27.59 11.85
CA SER A 181 12.68 -28.41 11.07
C SER A 181 12.68 -29.83 11.66
N GLN A 182 11.61 -30.19 12.36
CA GLN A 182 11.47 -31.48 13.04
C GLN A 182 11.15 -32.64 12.09
N ARG A 183 11.02 -32.40 10.78
CA ARG A 183 10.70 -33.45 9.80
C ARG A 183 11.19 -33.09 8.41
N GLY A 184 12.48 -33.29 8.09
CA GLY A 184 13.00 -33.48 6.71
C GLY A 184 12.56 -32.50 5.59
N HIS A 185 11.83 -31.45 5.91
CA HIS A 185 11.11 -30.55 5.05
C HIS A 185 11.41 -29.17 5.60
N CYS A 186 12.46 -28.57 5.06
CA CYS A 186 12.87 -27.22 5.40
C CYS A 186 12.11 -26.27 4.48
N ILE A 187 10.90 -25.93 4.90
CA ILE A 187 9.92 -25.24 4.08
C ILE A 187 9.32 -24.11 4.91
N TRP A 188 9.66 -22.86 4.60
CA TRP A 188 8.80 -21.74 4.97
C TRP A 188 7.69 -21.65 3.92
N THR A 189 6.45 -21.92 4.30
CA THR A 189 5.30 -21.94 3.38
C THR A 189 4.40 -20.75 3.64
N VAL A 190 4.08 -20.00 2.59
CA VAL A 190 2.98 -19.04 2.61
C VAL A 190 1.86 -19.61 1.78
N ALA A 191 0.70 -19.78 2.41
CA ALA A 191 -0.54 -20.07 1.72
C ALA A 191 -1.10 -18.77 1.14
N VAL A 192 -1.44 -18.81 -0.14
CA VAL A 192 -2.17 -17.78 -0.86
C VAL A 192 -3.55 -18.38 -1.11
N GLY A 193 -4.60 -17.83 -0.52
CA GLY A 193 -5.94 -18.41 -0.58
C GLY A 193 -7.01 -17.38 -0.22
N ASP A 194 -8.22 -17.63 -0.74
CA ASP A 194 -9.33 -16.68 -0.91
C ASP A 194 -9.52 -15.64 0.20
N THR A 195 -9.44 -14.37 -0.21
CA THR A 195 -10.12 -13.24 0.45
C THR A 195 -11.40 -12.92 -0.28
#